data_AF-A0A534PXE2-F1
#
_entry.id   AF-A0A534PXE2-F1
#
_cell.length_a   1.000
_cell.length_b   1.000
_cell.length_c   1.000
_cell.angle_alpha   90.00
_cell.angle_beta   90.00
_cell.angle_gamma   90.00
#
_symmetry.space_group_name_H-M   'P 1'
#
loop_
_entity.id
_entity.type
_entity.pdbx_description
1 polymer ?
#
loop_
_entity_poly.entity_id
_entity_poly.type
_entity_poly.pdbx_seq_one_letter_code
_entity_poly.pdbx_strand_id
1 'polypeptide(L)'
;MSPARRAKTMLRVGGTLAATVDKYTGGEPFAEVITEPGGLLPYAKKHIGSDVHFADLQAQVSLDAHPALYRWIRDAWFGNPDRDKVALDTIVDGASPQTLELARATITEVVLPALESESRDRRYLGLKLSPRAVRRTAGTFRAGMEREEREFLAHNFTVDLSGLDCSGVLAVDAITVQTRFAQVGAKKKPVLVFPDIHLHVEHTKVDAFREWFEDFVIGGNNDDDKERDGTITYLEPMMSEPLAILQLFHVGIFRIADEPLPVKGPPRVQVDLYCERMELTTSNTRSGDTAPNKPVKP
;
A
#
# COMPACT_ATOMS: atom_id res chain seq x y z
N MET A 1 29.32 -24.66 -0.92
CA MET A 1 28.29 -23.62 -1.08
C MET A 1 28.67 -22.45 -0.19
N SER A 2 28.94 -21.27 -0.75
CA SER A 2 29.19 -20.07 0.05
C SER A 2 27.86 -19.65 0.71
N PRO A 3 27.83 -19.27 1.99
CA PRO A 3 26.59 -18.76 2.59
C PRO A 3 26.15 -17.53 1.81
N ALA A 4 24.87 -17.48 1.42
CA ALA A 4 24.30 -16.32 0.75
C ALA A 4 24.54 -15.09 1.64
N ARG A 5 25.14 -14.03 1.07
CA ARG A 5 25.35 -12.78 1.80
C ARG A 5 23.99 -12.24 2.22
N ARG A 6 23.77 -12.02 3.51
CA ARG A 6 22.54 -11.42 4.01
C ARG A 6 22.62 -9.92 3.69
N ALA A 7 21.57 -9.40 3.08
CA ALA A 7 21.39 -7.97 2.88
C ALA A 7 20.24 -7.50 3.77
N LYS A 8 20.40 -6.33 4.38
CA LYS A 8 19.33 -5.61 5.09
C LYS A 8 19.13 -4.28 4.40
N THR A 9 17.87 -3.92 4.14
CA THR A 9 17.52 -2.64 3.54
C THR A 9 16.52 -1.91 4.44
N MET A 10 16.73 -0.62 4.65
CA MET A 10 15.82 0.26 5.39
C MET A 10 15.32 1.37 4.47
N LEU A 11 14.02 1.64 4.51
CA LEU A 11 13.42 2.84 3.95
C LEU A 11 13.60 3.99 4.95
N ARG A 12 14.16 5.10 4.49
CA ARG A 12 14.26 6.36 5.24
C ARG A 12 13.33 7.40 4.64
N VAL A 13 12.53 8.05 5.48
CA VAL A 13 11.59 9.12 5.09
C VAL A 13 11.87 10.35 5.95
N GLY A 14 12.19 11.47 5.32
CA GLY A 14 12.46 12.72 6.05
C GLY A 14 13.74 12.69 6.90
N GLY A 15 14.63 11.72 6.67
CA GLY A 15 15.80 11.46 7.54
C GLY A 15 15.54 10.43 8.65
N THR A 16 14.31 9.99 8.86
CA THR A 16 13.94 8.97 9.85
C THR A 16 13.94 7.59 9.21
N LEU A 17 14.54 6.59 9.87
CA LEU A 17 14.39 5.18 9.49
C LEU A 17 12.91 4.80 9.68
N ALA A 18 12.22 4.60 8.58
CA ALA A 18 10.77 4.53 8.55
C ALA A 18 10.26 3.08 8.58
N ALA A 19 10.88 2.19 7.80
CA ALA A 19 10.48 0.78 7.74
C ALA A 19 11.64 -0.10 7.25
N THR A 20 11.68 -1.36 7.66
CA THR A 20 12.48 -2.38 6.98
C THR A 20 11.88 -2.68 5.61
N VAL A 21 12.74 -2.89 4.62
CA VAL A 21 12.39 -3.24 3.24
C VAL A 21 12.82 -4.69 3.02
N ASP A 22 11.83 -5.57 2.81
CA ASP A 22 12.07 -6.99 2.50
C ASP A 22 12.70 -7.15 1.11
N LYS A 23 12.10 -6.47 0.13
CA LYS A 23 12.62 -6.40 -1.24
C LYS A 23 12.18 -5.12 -1.93
N TYR A 24 12.96 -4.72 -2.93
CA TYR A 24 12.56 -3.68 -3.86
C TYR A 24 13.13 -3.92 -5.26
N THR A 25 12.50 -3.33 -6.26
CA THR A 25 12.95 -3.29 -7.67
C THR A 25 12.73 -1.88 -8.23
N GLY A 26 13.41 -1.54 -9.32
CA GLY A 26 13.28 -0.23 -9.96
C GLY A 26 14.17 0.87 -9.36
N GLY A 27 13.91 2.11 -9.77
CA GLY A 27 14.68 3.30 -9.39
C GLY A 27 15.95 3.53 -10.22
N GLU A 28 16.27 2.69 -11.20
CA GLU A 28 17.38 2.92 -12.12
C GLU A 28 17.11 4.10 -13.08
N PRO A 29 18.14 4.89 -13.42
CA PRO A 29 18.06 5.84 -14.52
C PRO A 29 18.03 5.11 -15.87
N PHE A 30 17.25 5.62 -16.81
CA PHE A 30 17.24 5.18 -18.20
C PHE A 30 17.01 6.36 -19.14
N ALA A 31 17.29 6.19 -20.42
CA ALA A 31 17.03 7.20 -21.43
C ALA A 31 16.32 6.56 -22.63
N GLU A 32 15.51 7.35 -23.32
CA GLU A 32 14.82 6.90 -24.53
C GLU A 32 15.80 6.74 -25.70
N VAL A 33 15.57 5.75 -26.55
CA VAL A 33 16.30 5.58 -27.81
C VAL A 33 15.48 6.21 -28.93
N ILE A 34 15.89 7.38 -29.39
CA ILE A 34 15.27 8.07 -30.52
C ILE A 34 15.74 7.41 -31.82
N THR A 35 14.79 7.10 -32.70
CA THR A 35 15.05 6.49 -34.01
C THR A 35 14.63 7.46 -35.12
N GLU A 36 15.57 7.83 -35.99
CA GLU A 36 15.35 8.76 -37.08
C GLU A 36 15.52 8.09 -38.45
N PRO A 37 14.79 8.53 -39.50
CA PRO A 37 15.01 8.06 -40.86
C PRO A 37 16.48 8.22 -41.31
N GLY A 38 17.07 7.16 -41.87
CA GLY A 38 18.48 7.13 -42.28
C GLY A 38 18.80 7.91 -43.55
N GLY A 39 17.82 8.59 -44.16
CA GLY A 39 17.95 9.23 -45.46
C GLY A 39 18.24 8.20 -46.56
N LEU A 40 19.44 8.26 -47.12
CA LEU A 40 19.92 7.34 -48.17
C LEU A 40 20.46 6.01 -47.62
N LEU A 41 20.57 5.85 -46.30
CA LEU A 41 21.01 4.60 -45.69
C LEU A 41 19.89 3.56 -45.69
N PRO A 42 20.20 2.26 -45.86
CA PRO A 42 19.19 1.20 -45.83
C PRO A 42 18.67 0.89 -44.41
N TYR A 43 19.04 1.68 -43.39
CA TYR A 43 18.65 1.51 -41.99
C TYR A 43 18.46 2.85 -41.29
N ALA A 44 17.65 2.86 -40.23
CA ALA A 44 17.41 4.04 -39.40
C ALA A 44 18.63 4.38 -38.51
N LYS A 45 18.83 5.67 -38.23
CA LYS A 45 19.81 6.14 -37.26
C LYS A 45 19.20 6.13 -35.87
N LYS A 46 19.99 5.81 -34.85
CA LYS A 46 19.54 5.80 -33.45
C LYS A 46 20.46 6.67 -32.60
N HIS A 47 19.89 7.41 -31.66
CA HIS A 47 20.63 8.17 -30.66
C HIS A 47 19.85 8.19 -29.33
N ILE A 48 20.52 8.58 -28.25
CA ILE A 48 19.90 8.69 -26.92
C ILE A 48 19.21 10.04 -26.81
N GLY A 49 17.97 10.05 -26.31
CA GLY A 49 17.24 11.28 -26.03
C GLY A 49 17.96 12.18 -25.03
N SER A 50 17.62 13.47 -25.02
CA SER A 50 18.27 14.45 -24.14
C SER A 50 17.92 14.29 -22.66
N ASP A 51 16.80 13.63 -22.37
CA ASP A 51 16.26 13.50 -21.03
C ASP A 51 16.60 12.15 -20.41
N VAL A 52 16.96 12.17 -19.11
CA VAL A 52 17.11 10.98 -18.28
C VAL A 52 15.81 10.79 -17.49
N HIS A 53 15.25 9.60 -17.61
CA HIS A 53 14.10 9.14 -16.85
C HIS A 53 14.55 8.22 -15.71
N PHE A 54 13.65 8.00 -14.75
CA PHE A 54 13.89 7.08 -13.65
C PHE A 54 12.74 6.10 -13.58
N ALA A 55 13.06 4.81 -13.45
CA ALA A 55 12.05 3.78 -13.31
C ALA A 55 11.32 3.94 -11.95
N ASP A 56 10.02 3.65 -11.92
CA ASP A 56 9.28 3.56 -10.66
C ASP A 56 9.93 2.51 -9.75
N LEU A 57 10.06 2.83 -8.47
CA LEU A 57 10.57 1.92 -7.45
C LEU A 57 9.40 1.21 -6.77
N GLN A 58 9.41 -0.11 -6.78
CA GLN A 58 8.43 -0.94 -6.07
C GLN A 58 9.11 -1.57 -4.86
N ALA A 59 8.54 -1.39 -3.66
CA ALA A 59 9.09 -1.91 -2.42
C ALA A 59 8.03 -2.67 -1.61
N GLN A 60 8.46 -3.74 -0.94
CA GLN A 60 7.71 -4.40 0.12
C GLN A 60 8.33 -4.03 1.46
N VAL A 61 7.56 -3.39 2.33
CA VAL A 61 8.00 -2.87 3.61
C VAL A 61 7.19 -3.45 4.77
N SER A 62 7.77 -3.44 5.98
CA SER A 62 7.08 -3.88 7.19
C SER A 62 5.84 -3.04 7.50
N LEU A 63 4.81 -3.67 8.08
CA LEU A 63 3.65 -2.96 8.64
C LEU A 63 3.96 -2.34 10.01
N ASP A 64 4.88 -2.89 10.81
CA ASP A 64 5.28 -2.26 12.08
C ASP A 64 6.26 -1.09 11.83
N ALA A 65 5.81 -0.11 11.05
CA ALA A 65 6.60 1.01 10.57
C ALA A 65 6.51 2.23 11.50
N HIS A 66 7.51 3.11 11.39
CA HIS A 66 7.50 4.39 12.08
C HIS A 66 6.35 5.29 11.56
N PRO A 67 5.72 6.13 12.41
CA PRO A 67 4.65 7.06 11.99
C PRO A 67 5.01 8.00 10.82
N ALA A 68 6.29 8.18 10.52
CA ALA A 68 6.75 8.96 9.37
C ALA A 68 6.30 8.36 8.02
N LEU A 69 6.24 7.02 7.91
CA LEU A 69 5.73 6.36 6.72
C LEU A 69 4.22 6.58 6.57
N TYR A 70 3.46 6.33 7.63
CA TYR A 70 2.00 6.50 7.65
C TYR A 70 1.57 7.94 7.37
N ARG A 71 2.27 8.93 7.94
CA ARG A 71 2.04 10.35 7.61
C ARG A 71 2.32 10.65 6.14
N TRP A 72 3.33 10.02 5.54
CA TRP A 72 3.59 10.20 4.10
C TRP A 72 2.49 9.56 3.25
N ILE A 73 2.02 8.36 3.60
CA ILE A 73 0.88 7.70 2.92
C ILE A 73 -0.38 8.57 3.01
N ARG A 74 -0.74 9.03 4.21
CA ARG A 74 -1.86 9.94 4.43
C ARG A 74 -1.72 11.20 3.57
N ASP A 75 -0.57 11.87 3.64
CA ASP A 75 -0.35 13.09 2.87
C ASP A 75 -0.42 12.81 1.36
N ALA A 76 0.01 11.63 0.89
CA ALA A 76 -0.15 11.23 -0.49
C ALA A 76 -1.60 11.05 -0.91
N TRP A 77 -2.43 10.43 -0.07
CA TRP A 77 -3.86 10.31 -0.31
C TRP A 77 -4.57 11.68 -0.30
N PHE A 78 -4.11 12.63 0.53
CA PHE A 78 -4.76 13.94 0.65
C PHE A 78 -4.02 15.09 -0.07
N GLY A 79 -3.30 14.78 -1.15
CA GLY A 79 -2.85 15.77 -2.13
C GLY A 79 -1.47 16.38 -1.92
N ASN A 80 -0.66 15.83 -1.01
CA ASN A 80 0.74 16.19 -0.79
C ASN A 80 1.68 14.96 -0.84
N PRO A 81 1.78 14.28 -2.01
CA PRO A 81 2.43 12.98 -2.12
C PRO A 81 3.96 13.04 -2.19
N ASP A 82 4.57 14.21 -2.36
CA ASP A 82 6.00 14.35 -2.61
C ASP A 82 6.81 14.40 -1.31
N ARG A 83 8.00 13.78 -1.33
CA ARG A 83 9.02 13.90 -0.28
C ARG A 83 10.41 14.06 -0.87
N ASP A 84 11.13 15.08 -0.41
CA ASP A 84 12.48 15.38 -0.88
C ASP A 84 13.56 14.44 -0.32
N LYS A 85 13.35 13.91 0.89
CA LYS A 85 14.36 13.15 1.65
C LYS A 85 13.94 11.70 1.84
N VAL A 86 13.77 10.99 0.73
CA VAL A 86 13.51 9.55 0.73
C VAL A 86 14.78 8.82 0.32
N ALA A 87 15.11 7.73 1.01
CA ALA A 87 16.26 6.91 0.65
C ALA A 87 16.06 5.44 1.03
N LEU A 88 16.76 4.55 0.32
CA LEU A 88 16.98 3.17 0.73
C LEU A 88 18.42 3.00 1.19
N ASP A 89 18.60 2.59 2.44
CA ASP A 89 19.91 2.24 2.99
C ASP A 89 20.09 0.74 2.98
N THR A 90 21.10 0.25 2.27
CA THR A 90 21.39 -1.17 2.15
C THR A 90 22.74 -1.49 2.78
N ILE A 91 22.75 -2.51 3.63
CA ILE A 91 23.97 -3.15 4.13
C ILE A 91 23.98 -4.58 3.62
N VAL A 92 25.10 -4.99 3.05
CA VAL A 92 25.35 -6.37 2.63
C VAL A 92 26.56 -6.86 3.41
N ASP A 93 26.46 -8.06 3.98
CA ASP A 93 27.55 -8.65 4.76
C ASP A 93 28.85 -8.68 3.94
N GLY A 94 29.92 -8.11 4.52
CA GLY A 94 31.23 -8.02 3.89
C GLY A 94 31.35 -6.96 2.79
N ALA A 95 30.39 -6.04 2.65
CA ALA A 95 30.45 -4.92 1.71
C ALA A 95 30.23 -3.56 2.42
N SER A 96 30.74 -2.49 1.82
CA SER A 96 30.48 -1.14 2.29
C SER A 96 29.01 -0.77 2.12
N PRO A 97 28.35 -0.21 3.14
CA PRO A 97 26.94 0.19 3.04
C PRO A 97 26.71 1.19 1.91
N GLN A 98 25.52 1.13 1.32
CA GLN A 98 25.11 1.94 0.19
C GLN A 98 23.82 2.67 0.52
N THR A 99 23.65 3.87 -0.03
CA THR A 99 22.39 4.61 0.04
C THR A 99 21.91 4.91 -1.37
N LEU A 100 20.65 4.61 -1.65
CA LEU A 100 19.93 5.04 -2.84
C LEU A 100 19.01 6.20 -2.45
N GLU A 101 19.40 7.42 -2.78
CA GLU A 101 18.60 8.63 -2.55
C GLU A 101 17.56 8.78 -3.65
N LEU A 102 16.31 9.01 -3.27
CA LEU A 102 15.15 9.21 -4.14
C LEU A 102 14.64 10.64 -3.93
N ALA A 103 15.09 11.57 -4.77
CA ALA A 103 14.73 12.96 -4.64
C ALA A 103 13.33 13.22 -5.21
N ARG A 104 12.52 13.99 -4.45
CA ARG A 104 11.11 14.29 -4.77
C ARG A 104 10.34 13.03 -5.15
N ALA A 105 10.46 12.00 -4.33
CA ALA A 105 9.73 10.76 -4.52
C ALA A 105 8.26 10.96 -4.18
N THR A 106 7.40 10.50 -5.06
CA THR A 106 5.94 10.53 -4.91
C THR A 106 5.44 9.11 -4.65
N ILE A 107 4.59 8.88 -3.65
CA ILE A 107 3.85 7.61 -3.54
C ILE A 107 2.75 7.61 -4.61
N THR A 108 2.78 6.64 -5.51
CA THR A 108 1.78 6.49 -6.58
C THR A 108 0.82 5.33 -6.32
N GLU A 109 1.23 4.35 -5.50
CA GLU A 109 0.42 3.20 -5.13
C GLU A 109 0.79 2.72 -3.73
N VAL A 110 -0.22 2.32 -2.97
CA VAL A 110 -0.09 1.63 -1.68
C VAL A 110 -0.90 0.34 -1.77
N VAL A 111 -0.26 -0.80 -1.49
CA VAL A 111 -0.90 -2.12 -1.48
C VAL A 111 -0.91 -2.63 -0.05
N LEU A 112 -2.09 -2.70 0.55
CA LEU A 112 -2.29 -3.41 1.81
C LEU A 112 -2.42 -4.90 1.51
N PRO A 113 -1.72 -5.76 2.25
CA PRO A 113 -1.68 -7.18 1.92
C PRO A 113 -3.04 -7.85 2.13
N ALA A 114 -3.32 -8.85 1.30
CA ALA A 114 -4.44 -9.76 1.52
C ALA A 114 -4.34 -10.45 2.89
N LEU A 115 -5.50 -10.70 3.48
CA LEU A 115 -5.71 -11.26 4.80
C LEU A 115 -6.41 -12.61 4.66
N GLU A 116 -6.03 -13.60 5.46
CA GLU A 116 -6.63 -14.94 5.40
C GLU A 116 -6.38 -15.69 6.71
N SER A 117 -7.46 -16.14 7.36
CA SER A 117 -7.44 -16.73 8.70
C SER A 117 -6.62 -18.02 8.78
N GLU A 118 -6.53 -18.77 7.67
CA GLU A 118 -5.77 -20.02 7.61
C GLU A 118 -4.31 -19.82 7.13
N SER A 119 -3.94 -18.63 6.68
CA SER A 119 -2.61 -18.35 6.14
C SER A 119 -1.63 -17.90 7.23
N ARG A 120 -0.52 -18.62 7.36
CA ARG A 120 0.61 -18.27 8.24
C ARG A 120 1.72 -17.52 7.52
N ASP A 121 1.44 -17.05 6.30
CA ASP A 121 2.43 -16.37 5.49
C ASP A 121 2.72 -14.98 6.07
N ARG A 122 4.01 -14.63 6.06
CA ARG A 122 4.43 -13.24 6.28
C ARG A 122 3.96 -12.39 5.12
N ARG A 123 3.43 -11.21 5.43
CA ARG A 123 2.97 -10.24 4.43
C ARG A 123 3.53 -8.86 4.71
N TYR A 124 3.57 -8.04 3.68
CA TYR A 124 4.21 -6.73 3.67
C TYR A 124 3.29 -5.68 3.07
N LEU A 125 3.48 -4.42 3.46
CA LEU A 125 2.90 -3.27 2.79
C LEU A 125 3.66 -3.04 1.47
N GLY A 126 2.94 -2.99 0.36
CA GLY A 126 3.51 -2.63 -0.94
C GLY A 126 3.49 -1.11 -1.14
N LEU A 127 4.60 -0.57 -1.65
CA LEU A 127 4.72 0.84 -2.04
C LEU A 127 5.25 0.93 -3.46
N LYS A 128 4.60 1.76 -4.29
CA LYS A 128 5.16 2.20 -5.57
C LYS A 128 5.52 3.67 -5.49
N LEU A 129 6.78 3.98 -5.76
CA LEU A 129 7.37 5.30 -5.66
C LEU A 129 7.84 5.78 -7.04
N SER A 130 7.46 6.99 -7.43
CA SER A 130 7.96 7.66 -8.63
C SER A 130 8.97 8.74 -8.24
N PRO A 131 10.29 8.50 -8.33
CA PRO A 131 11.32 9.51 -8.05
C PRO A 131 11.52 10.48 -9.21
N ARG A 132 11.85 11.74 -8.93
CA ARG A 132 12.31 12.70 -9.97
C ARG A 132 13.79 12.65 -10.25
N ALA A 133 14.57 12.20 -9.27
CA ALA A 133 15.98 11.91 -9.45
C ALA A 133 16.42 10.81 -8.49
N VAL A 134 17.39 10.02 -8.93
CA VAL A 134 17.98 8.95 -8.13
C VAL A 134 19.49 9.09 -8.08
N ARG A 135 20.06 9.00 -6.87
CA ARG A 135 21.51 9.04 -6.66
C ARG A 135 21.96 7.89 -5.77
N ARG A 136 23.00 7.17 -6.20
CA ARG A 136 23.69 6.17 -5.36
C ARG A 136 24.89 6.81 -4.69
N THR A 137 25.02 6.64 -3.38
CA THR A 137 26.15 7.14 -2.60
C THR A 137 26.67 6.08 -1.63
N ALA A 138 27.88 6.28 -1.13
CA ALA A 138 28.35 5.56 0.05
C ALA A 138 27.37 5.80 1.21
N GLY A 139 26.92 4.71 1.83
CA GLY A 139 25.96 4.74 2.92
C GLY A 139 26.64 4.87 4.29
N THR A 140 25.96 5.55 5.21
CA THR A 140 26.38 5.69 6.61
C THR A 140 25.65 4.73 7.55
N PHE A 141 24.57 4.09 7.09
CA PHE A 141 23.83 3.08 7.84
C PHE A 141 24.74 1.88 8.18
N ARG A 142 24.65 1.35 9.40
CA ARG A 142 25.47 0.24 9.92
C ARG A 142 24.57 -0.79 10.61
N ALA A 143 25.06 -2.03 10.71
CA ALA A 143 24.31 -3.11 11.35
C ALA A 143 24.02 -2.75 12.81
N GLY A 144 22.81 -3.06 13.27
CA GLY A 144 22.31 -2.67 14.59
C GLY A 144 21.67 -1.28 14.65
N MET A 145 21.65 -0.53 13.54
CA MET A 145 20.87 0.72 13.43
C MET A 145 19.44 0.49 12.92
N GLU A 146 19.13 -0.72 12.45
CA GLU A 146 17.79 -1.12 12.03
C GLU A 146 16.73 -0.96 13.14
N ARG A 147 15.48 -0.78 12.72
CA ARG A 147 14.36 -0.80 13.65
C ARG A 147 14.04 -2.25 14.03
N GLU A 148 13.75 -2.46 15.31
CA GLU A 148 13.01 -3.65 15.71
C GLU A 148 11.55 -3.45 15.28
N GLU A 149 11.07 -4.40 14.47
CA GLU A 149 9.74 -4.37 13.87
C GLU A 149 9.12 -5.74 14.07
N ARG A 150 7.88 -5.76 14.55
CA ARG A 150 7.09 -6.96 14.70
C ARG A 150 6.69 -7.49 13.34
N GLU A 151 6.67 -8.81 13.22
CA GLU A 151 6.24 -9.49 12.01
C GLU A 151 4.72 -9.43 11.88
N PHE A 152 4.24 -9.28 10.65
CA PHE A 152 2.83 -9.41 10.33
C PHE A 152 2.57 -10.73 9.59
N LEU A 153 1.57 -11.49 10.06
CA LEU A 153 1.11 -12.73 9.44
C LEU A 153 -0.31 -12.53 8.92
N ALA A 154 -0.63 -13.13 7.78
CA ALA A 154 -1.90 -12.90 7.07
C ALA A 154 -3.18 -13.16 7.90
N HIS A 155 -3.12 -14.04 8.91
CA HIS A 155 -4.25 -14.36 9.80
C HIS A 155 -4.42 -13.39 10.98
N ASN A 156 -3.49 -12.46 11.20
CA ASN A 156 -3.54 -11.57 12.35
C ASN A 156 -4.36 -10.33 12.07
N PHE A 157 -5.67 -10.46 11.91
CA PHE A 157 -6.50 -9.32 11.56
C PHE A 157 -7.88 -9.34 12.22
N THR A 158 -8.51 -8.18 12.22
CA THR A 158 -9.94 -8.03 12.51
C THR A 158 -10.58 -7.11 11.47
N VAL A 159 -11.88 -7.35 11.23
CA VAL A 159 -12.74 -6.48 10.42
C VAL A 159 -13.89 -6.04 11.30
N ASP A 160 -14.21 -4.76 11.25
CA ASP A 160 -15.36 -4.16 11.93
C ASP A 160 -16.09 -3.25 10.95
N LEU A 161 -17.40 -3.39 10.85
CA LEU A 161 -18.29 -2.49 10.14
C LEU A 161 -19.40 -2.11 11.11
N SER A 162 -19.66 -0.82 11.25
CA SER A 162 -20.57 -0.25 12.25
C SER A 162 -21.93 -0.94 12.20
N GLY A 163 -22.31 -1.60 13.30
CA GLY A 163 -23.61 -2.27 13.44
C GLY A 163 -23.78 -3.54 12.60
N LEU A 164 -22.69 -4.23 12.24
CA LEU A 164 -22.69 -5.47 11.47
C LEU A 164 -21.80 -6.54 12.12
N ASP A 165 -22.28 -7.78 12.20
CA ASP A 165 -21.46 -8.89 12.69
C ASP A 165 -20.41 -9.31 11.65
N CYS A 166 -19.14 -8.97 11.91
CA CYS A 166 -18.00 -9.30 11.06
C CYS A 166 -17.21 -10.53 11.57
N SER A 167 -17.70 -11.25 12.59
CA SER A 167 -17.00 -12.39 13.20
C SER A 167 -16.86 -13.62 12.29
N GLY A 168 -17.53 -13.61 11.14
CA GLY A 168 -17.43 -14.61 10.08
C GLY A 168 -16.47 -14.26 8.95
N VAL A 169 -15.81 -13.10 8.96
CA VAL A 169 -14.85 -12.74 7.91
C VAL A 169 -13.60 -13.61 8.03
N LEU A 170 -13.35 -14.43 7.01
CA LEU A 170 -12.21 -15.37 6.94
C LEU A 170 -11.06 -14.81 6.12
N ALA A 171 -11.34 -13.98 5.12
CA ALA A 171 -10.32 -13.35 4.30
C ALA A 171 -10.77 -11.98 3.78
N VAL A 172 -9.78 -11.18 3.43
CA VAL A 172 -9.93 -9.90 2.72
C VAL A 172 -8.92 -9.89 1.58
N ASP A 173 -9.37 -9.57 0.37
CA ASP A 173 -8.45 -9.39 -0.75
C ASP A 173 -7.46 -8.24 -0.51
N ALA A 174 -6.37 -8.23 -1.27
CA ALA A 174 -5.40 -7.14 -1.19
C ALA A 174 -6.03 -5.81 -1.64
N ILE A 175 -5.88 -4.77 -0.83
CA ILE A 175 -6.43 -3.43 -1.12
C ILE A 175 -5.34 -2.59 -1.77
N THR A 176 -5.58 -2.14 -3.01
CA THR A 176 -4.61 -1.35 -3.78
C THR A 176 -5.13 0.06 -4.02
N VAL A 177 -4.63 1.02 -3.24
CA VAL A 177 -4.96 2.45 -3.38
C VAL A 177 -3.98 3.09 -4.37
N GLN A 178 -4.51 3.70 -5.43
CA GLN A 178 -3.70 4.24 -6.55
C GLN A 178 -3.97 5.72 -6.79
N THR A 179 -2.91 6.47 -7.03
CA THR A 179 -3.01 7.80 -7.63
C THR A 179 -2.82 7.70 -9.14
N ARG A 180 -3.88 7.98 -9.90
CA ARG A 180 -3.83 8.00 -11.35
C ARG A 180 -3.46 9.40 -11.84
N PHE A 181 -2.29 9.50 -12.46
CA PHE A 181 -1.84 10.72 -13.11
C PHE A 181 -2.43 10.79 -14.53
N ALA A 182 -2.82 11.99 -14.95
CA ALA A 182 -3.21 12.22 -16.33
C ALA A 182 -2.02 11.98 -17.27
N GLN A 183 -2.28 11.55 -18.51
CA GLN A 183 -1.22 11.42 -19.51
C GLN A 183 -0.51 12.76 -19.75
N VAL A 184 0.78 12.68 -20.09
CA VAL A 184 1.61 13.83 -20.43
C VAL A 184 0.91 14.70 -21.48
N GLY A 185 0.63 15.96 -21.12
CA GLY A 185 -0.08 16.93 -21.98
C GLY A 185 -1.53 17.24 -21.58
N ALA A 186 -2.16 16.44 -20.71
CA ALA A 186 -3.49 16.73 -20.18
C ALA A 186 -3.41 17.52 -18.86
N LYS A 187 -4.07 18.69 -18.78
CA LYS A 187 -4.18 19.52 -17.56
C LYS A 187 -5.13 18.93 -16.50
N LYS A 188 -5.23 17.60 -16.36
CA LYS A 188 -6.08 16.98 -15.34
C LYS A 188 -5.27 16.76 -14.07
N LYS A 189 -5.88 17.08 -12.92
CA LYS A 189 -5.28 16.81 -11.60
C LYS A 189 -5.18 15.28 -11.41
N PRO A 190 -4.17 14.79 -10.65
CA PRO A 190 -4.12 13.40 -10.24
C PRO A 190 -5.43 13.02 -9.52
N VAL A 191 -5.92 11.81 -9.78
CA VAL A 191 -7.12 11.26 -9.14
C VAL A 191 -6.70 10.13 -8.22
N LEU A 192 -6.97 10.28 -6.93
CA LEU A 192 -6.86 9.17 -5.98
C LEU A 192 -8.03 8.22 -6.20
N VAL A 193 -7.75 6.92 -6.24
CA VAL A 193 -8.74 5.87 -6.38
C VAL A 193 -8.62 4.93 -5.18
N PHE A 194 -9.65 4.90 -4.35
CA PHE A 194 -9.88 3.83 -3.38
C PHE A 194 -10.58 2.67 -4.10
N PRO A 195 -10.10 1.43 -3.96
CA PRO A 195 -10.70 0.28 -4.64
C PRO A 195 -11.92 -0.24 -3.86
N ASP A 196 -12.67 -1.11 -4.51
CA ASP A 196 -13.64 -1.96 -3.83
C ASP A 196 -12.92 -2.90 -2.84
N ILE A 197 -13.66 -3.33 -1.81
CA ILE A 197 -13.21 -4.26 -0.78
C ILE A 197 -13.96 -5.57 -1.00
N HIS A 198 -13.20 -6.67 -1.07
CA HIS A 198 -13.76 -8.01 -1.19
C HIS A 198 -13.51 -8.78 0.11
N LEU A 199 -14.59 -9.13 0.79
CA LEU A 199 -14.58 -9.96 1.98
C LEU A 199 -15.00 -11.38 1.62
N HIS A 200 -14.35 -12.36 2.21
CA HIS A 200 -14.76 -13.76 2.15
C HIS A 200 -15.30 -14.17 3.51
N VAL A 201 -16.62 -14.37 3.59
CA VAL A 201 -17.34 -14.62 4.84
C VAL A 201 -17.74 -16.09 4.92
N GLU A 202 -17.62 -16.70 6.10
CA GLU A 202 -18.13 -18.03 6.37
C GLU A 202 -19.63 -18.10 6.05
N HIS A 203 -20.04 -19.08 5.24
CA HIS A 203 -21.42 -19.19 4.76
C HIS A 203 -22.47 -19.23 5.90
N THR A 204 -22.11 -19.78 7.06
CA THR A 204 -22.99 -19.89 8.25
C THR A 204 -23.12 -18.59 9.05
N LYS A 205 -22.33 -17.56 8.72
CA LYS A 205 -22.25 -16.27 9.43
C LYS A 205 -22.48 -15.07 8.51
N VAL A 206 -23.02 -15.30 7.30
CA VAL A 206 -23.23 -14.26 6.30
C VAL A 206 -24.60 -13.57 6.43
N ASP A 207 -25.48 -14.03 7.32
CA ASP A 207 -26.87 -13.56 7.37
C ASP A 207 -26.99 -12.05 7.63
N ALA A 208 -26.15 -11.48 8.49
CA ALA A 208 -26.12 -10.03 8.71
C ALA A 208 -25.78 -9.24 7.43
N PHE A 209 -24.87 -9.78 6.59
CA PHE A 209 -24.56 -9.18 5.28
C PHE A 209 -25.71 -9.34 4.30
N ARG A 210 -26.39 -10.50 4.29
CA ARG A 210 -27.56 -10.73 3.43
C ARG A 210 -28.72 -9.80 3.79
N GLU A 211 -28.99 -9.60 5.08
CA GLU A 211 -29.98 -8.65 5.55
C GLU A 211 -29.63 -7.21 5.13
N TRP A 212 -28.36 -6.82 5.27
CA TRP A 212 -27.91 -5.51 4.81
C TRP A 212 -28.03 -5.37 3.28
N PHE A 213 -27.68 -6.39 2.50
CA PHE A 213 -27.82 -6.37 1.04
C PHE A 213 -29.28 -6.28 0.59
N GLU A 214 -30.17 -7.04 1.24
CA GLU A 214 -31.61 -6.99 0.95
C GLU A 214 -32.18 -5.59 1.20
N ASP A 215 -31.85 -4.96 2.33
CA ASP A 215 -32.34 -3.62 2.65
C ASP A 215 -31.72 -2.53 1.75
N PHE A 216 -30.40 -2.55 1.61
CA PHE A 216 -29.62 -1.50 0.95
C PHE A 216 -29.75 -1.55 -0.58
N VAL A 217 -29.58 -2.74 -1.18
CA VAL A 217 -29.55 -2.91 -2.64
C VAL A 217 -30.93 -3.23 -3.19
N ILE A 218 -31.64 -4.20 -2.61
CA ILE A 218 -32.93 -4.66 -3.14
C ILE A 218 -34.07 -3.74 -2.70
N GLY A 219 -34.07 -3.34 -1.42
CA GLY A 219 -35.02 -2.38 -0.85
C GLY A 219 -34.77 -0.94 -1.30
N GLY A 220 -33.57 -0.64 -1.81
CA GLY A 220 -33.20 0.68 -2.30
C GLY A 220 -32.90 1.69 -1.19
N ASN A 221 -32.70 1.23 0.05
CA ASN A 221 -32.30 2.09 1.17
C ASN A 221 -30.79 2.33 1.15
N ASN A 222 -30.30 3.02 0.10
CA ASN A 222 -28.87 3.25 -0.16
C ASN A 222 -28.45 4.72 -0.19
N ASP A 223 -29.19 5.58 0.53
CA ASP A 223 -28.74 6.93 0.82
C ASP A 223 -27.47 6.92 1.70
N ASP A 224 -26.68 8.00 1.67
CA ASP A 224 -25.41 8.16 2.40
C ASP A 224 -25.51 7.83 3.91
N ASP A 225 -26.69 8.00 4.53
CA ASP A 225 -26.92 7.70 5.95
C ASP A 225 -27.10 6.20 6.25
N LYS A 226 -27.20 5.37 5.22
CA LYS A 226 -27.30 3.89 5.28
C LYS A 226 -25.98 3.19 5.03
N GLU A 227 -24.97 3.94 4.61
CA GLU A 227 -23.60 3.47 4.51
C GLU A 227 -22.99 3.28 5.89
N ARG A 228 -21.95 2.45 5.97
CA ARG A 228 -21.30 2.11 7.22
C ARG A 228 -19.87 2.61 7.24
N ASP A 229 -19.42 3.05 8.40
CA ASP A 229 -18.01 3.24 8.67
C ASP A 229 -17.43 1.98 9.33
N GLY A 230 -16.12 1.79 9.24
CA GLY A 230 -15.50 0.62 9.84
C GLY A 230 -13.98 0.63 9.83
N THR A 231 -13.40 -0.52 10.17
CA THR A 231 -11.95 -0.70 10.19
C THR A 231 -11.53 -2.09 9.72
N ILE A 232 -10.36 -2.14 9.09
CA ILE A 232 -9.58 -3.37 8.91
C ILE A 232 -8.28 -3.18 9.70
N THR A 233 -8.09 -4.01 10.71
CA THR A 233 -6.94 -3.89 11.62
C THR A 233 -5.94 -5.01 11.37
N TYR A 234 -4.68 -4.63 11.17
CA TYR A 234 -3.54 -5.53 11.00
C TYR A 234 -2.84 -5.64 12.35
N LEU A 235 -2.88 -6.81 12.98
CA LEU A 235 -2.44 -7.05 14.34
C LEU A 235 -1.05 -7.71 14.39
N GLU A 236 -0.37 -7.50 15.51
CA GLU A 236 0.87 -8.23 15.82
C GLU A 236 0.57 -9.70 16.20
N PRO A 237 1.58 -10.60 16.25
CA PRO A 237 1.36 -12.05 16.40
C PRO A 237 0.60 -12.49 17.64
N MET A 238 0.62 -11.73 18.74
CA MET A 238 -0.19 -12.04 19.92
C MET A 238 -1.60 -11.43 19.87
N MET A 239 -1.99 -10.82 18.75
CA MET A 239 -3.31 -10.24 18.50
C MET A 239 -3.72 -9.15 19.50
N SER A 240 -2.75 -8.56 20.20
CA SER A 240 -3.00 -7.64 21.31
C SER A 240 -2.92 -6.17 20.90
N GLU A 241 -2.05 -5.85 19.92
CA GLU A 241 -1.83 -4.49 19.47
C GLU A 241 -1.88 -4.39 17.93
N PRO A 242 -2.46 -3.29 17.39
CA PRO A 242 -2.41 -3.02 15.97
C PRO A 242 -1.00 -2.63 15.51
N LEU A 243 -0.58 -3.16 14.37
CA LEU A 243 0.56 -2.67 13.59
C LEU A 243 0.11 -1.52 12.67
N ALA A 244 -1.04 -1.72 12.02
CA ALA A 244 -1.69 -0.76 11.14
C ALA A 244 -3.22 -0.85 11.28
N ILE A 245 -3.90 0.27 11.06
CA ILE A 245 -5.37 0.34 11.04
C ILE A 245 -5.77 1.08 9.78
N LEU A 246 -6.55 0.41 8.92
CA LEU A 246 -7.24 1.03 7.80
C LEU A 246 -8.64 1.43 8.26
N GLN A 247 -8.88 2.73 8.39
CA GLN A 247 -10.21 3.27 8.57
C GLN A 247 -10.94 3.33 7.23
N LEU A 248 -12.21 2.91 7.25
CA LEU A 248 -13.12 2.91 6.11
C LEU A 248 -14.25 3.88 6.40
N PHE A 249 -14.58 4.73 5.43
CA PHE A 249 -15.66 5.69 5.53
C PHE A 249 -16.61 5.54 4.36
N HIS A 250 -17.91 5.62 4.63
CA HIS A 250 -18.95 5.55 3.60
C HIS A 250 -18.84 4.25 2.78
N VAL A 251 -18.97 3.12 3.48
CA VAL A 251 -18.92 1.77 2.90
C VAL A 251 -20.34 1.31 2.58
N GLY A 252 -20.58 0.98 1.31
CA GLY A 252 -21.82 0.36 0.85
C GLY A 252 -21.59 -1.03 0.27
N ILE A 253 -22.54 -1.93 0.51
CA ILE A 253 -22.56 -3.28 -0.08
C ILE A 253 -23.21 -3.25 -1.45
N PHE A 254 -22.64 -3.93 -2.44
CA PHE A 254 -23.21 -3.97 -3.79
C PHE A 254 -23.30 -5.37 -4.41
N ARG A 255 -22.65 -6.38 -3.82
CA ARG A 255 -22.80 -7.76 -4.27
C ARG A 255 -22.58 -8.76 -3.14
N ILE A 256 -23.38 -9.82 -3.17
CA ILE A 256 -23.12 -11.07 -2.44
C ILE A 256 -23.13 -12.21 -3.46
N ALA A 257 -22.15 -13.10 -3.40
CA ALA A 257 -22.09 -14.26 -4.27
C ALA A 257 -21.52 -15.48 -3.55
N ASP A 258 -22.16 -16.63 -3.76
CA ASP A 258 -21.62 -17.91 -3.27
C ASP A 258 -20.31 -18.22 -3.99
N GLU A 259 -19.31 -18.68 -3.23
CA GLU A 259 -18.07 -19.19 -3.80
C GLU A 259 -18.19 -20.69 -4.12
N PRO A 260 -17.40 -21.19 -5.07
CA PRO A 260 -17.25 -22.62 -5.26
C PRO A 260 -16.85 -23.32 -3.95
N LEU A 261 -17.46 -24.47 -3.68
CA LEU A 261 -17.15 -25.25 -2.48
C LEU A 261 -15.63 -25.53 -2.41
N PRO A 262 -14.98 -25.16 -1.30
CA PRO A 262 -13.54 -25.34 -1.19
C PRO A 262 -13.21 -26.82 -0.99
N VAL A 263 -12.03 -27.24 -1.46
CA VAL A 263 -11.51 -28.59 -1.20
C VAL A 263 -11.21 -28.78 0.30
N LYS A 264 -10.87 -27.70 1.01
CA LYS A 264 -10.58 -27.68 2.44
C LYS A 264 -11.04 -26.36 3.07
N GLY A 265 -11.59 -26.43 4.28
CA GLY A 265 -12.11 -25.27 5.02
C GLY A 265 -13.63 -25.12 4.89
N PRO A 266 -14.21 -24.15 5.60
CA PRO A 266 -15.66 -23.91 5.54
C PRO A 266 -16.07 -23.29 4.18
N PRO A 267 -17.29 -23.56 3.68
CA PRO A 267 -17.85 -22.84 2.55
C PRO A 267 -17.88 -21.33 2.78
N ARG A 268 -17.66 -20.56 1.72
CA ARG A 268 -17.51 -19.11 1.76
C ARG A 268 -18.52 -18.41 0.85
N VAL A 269 -18.80 -17.16 1.20
CA VAL A 269 -19.57 -16.23 0.39
C VAL A 269 -18.73 -14.98 0.23
N GLN A 270 -18.56 -14.54 -1.02
CA GLN A 270 -17.90 -13.29 -1.32
C GLN A 270 -18.89 -12.14 -1.13
N VAL A 271 -18.47 -11.15 -0.36
CA VAL A 271 -19.18 -9.88 -0.16
C VAL A 271 -18.33 -8.76 -0.74
N ASP A 272 -18.91 -8.02 -1.69
CA ASP A 272 -18.24 -6.87 -2.30
C ASP A 272 -18.82 -5.55 -1.80
N LEU A 273 -17.91 -4.67 -1.42
CA LEU A 273 -18.18 -3.37 -0.85
C LEU A 273 -17.46 -2.28 -1.65
N TYR A 274 -18.09 -1.13 -1.86
CA TYR A 274 -17.37 0.07 -2.27
C TYR A 274 -17.00 0.89 -1.01
N CYS A 275 -16.03 1.78 -1.13
CA CYS A 275 -15.60 2.66 -0.04
C CYS A 275 -15.19 4.03 -0.60
N GLU A 276 -15.78 5.11 -0.10
CA GLU A 276 -15.50 6.44 -0.63
C GLU A 276 -14.17 7.01 -0.16
N ARG A 277 -13.76 6.66 1.07
CA ARG A 277 -12.52 7.16 1.67
C ARG A 277 -11.90 6.14 2.59
N MET A 278 -10.58 5.98 2.46
CA MET A 278 -9.77 5.24 3.40
C MET A 278 -8.74 6.14 4.08
N GLU A 279 -8.43 5.85 5.34
CA GLU A 279 -7.29 6.41 6.05
C GLU A 279 -6.44 5.31 6.65
N LEU A 280 -5.11 5.44 6.60
CA LEU A 280 -4.19 4.44 7.13
C LEU A 280 -3.36 5.03 8.26
N THR A 281 -3.42 4.38 9.41
CA THR A 281 -2.75 4.81 10.65
C THR A 281 -1.99 3.67 11.31
N THR A 282 -1.19 3.98 12.33
CA THR A 282 -0.45 3.00 13.14
C THR A 282 -0.75 3.21 14.63
N SER A 283 -0.60 2.16 15.44
CA SER A 283 -0.73 2.24 16.90
C SER A 283 0.24 3.23 17.56
N ASN A 284 1.37 3.50 16.92
CA ASN A 284 2.39 4.44 17.42
C ASN A 284 2.01 5.92 17.26
N THR A 285 0.82 6.23 16.73
CA THR A 285 0.29 7.59 16.73
C THR A 285 -0.27 7.89 18.12
N ARG A 286 0.59 8.28 19.08
CA ARG A 286 0.12 8.84 20.36
C ARG A 286 -0.84 10.00 20.05
N SER A 287 -1.95 10.05 20.80
CA SER A 287 -3.13 10.94 20.70
C SER A 287 -2.85 12.46 20.74
N GLY A 288 -1.93 12.96 19.94
CA GLY A 288 -1.55 14.37 19.86
C GLY A 288 -1.17 14.87 18.47
N ASP A 289 -1.17 14.01 17.44
CA ASP A 289 -0.81 14.38 16.06
C ASP A 289 -2.03 14.48 15.11
N THR A 290 -3.24 14.33 15.64
CA THR A 290 -4.52 14.54 14.95
C THR A 290 -4.96 16.02 15.02
N ALA A 291 -4.13 16.92 14.49
CA ALA A 291 -4.68 18.20 14.05
C ALA A 291 -5.24 18.01 12.64
N PRO A 292 -6.54 18.22 12.39
CA PRO A 292 -7.06 18.27 11.03
C PRO A 292 -6.35 19.43 10.33
N ASN A 293 -5.59 19.12 9.28
CA ASN A 293 -4.97 20.14 8.46
C ASN A 293 -6.12 20.93 7.81
N LYS A 294 -6.22 22.23 8.14
CA LYS A 294 -7.24 23.10 7.54
C LYS A 294 -7.15 23.00 6.02
N PRO A 295 -8.28 22.90 5.30
CA PRO A 295 -8.26 22.87 3.86
C PRO A 295 -7.53 24.10 3.34
N VAL A 296 -6.51 23.86 2.52
CA VAL A 296 -5.85 24.91 1.75
C VAL A 296 -6.91 25.48 0.82
N LYS A 297 -7.30 26.74 1.07
CA LYS A 297 -8.23 27.46 0.19
C LYS A 297 -7.65 27.49 -1.23
N PRO A 298 -8.53 27.41 -2.26
CA PRO A 298 -8.12 27.34 -3.66
C PRO A 298 -7.29 28.54 -4.11
#